data_AF-A0A2V5VEJ0-F1
#
_entry.id   AF-A0A2V5VEJ0-F1
#
_cell.length_a   1.000
_cell.length_b   1.000
_cell.length_c   1.000
_cell.angle_alpha   90.00
_cell.angle_beta   90.00
_cell.angle_gamma   90.00
#
_symmetry.space_group_name_H-M   'P 1'
#
loop_
_entity.id
_entity.type
_entity.pdbx_description
1 polymer ?
#
loop_
_entity_poly.entity_id
_entity_poly.type
_entity_poly.pdbx_seq_one_letter_code
_entity_poly.pdbx_strand_id
1 'polypeptide(L)'
;HDPSKLGQKFVNEPALWKQTEDMVRQVLKDSRINYVEVPNEAAFYGPKIDVQVWSVIGREFTLATNQVDFSQPRNFGLTYRDRDNTDKTPLCIHRAPLGTHERFIGFLIEHYAGNFPLWLAPEQVRVLTIGDDDALVNYAKSIVTELRAHMVRAEGDFGTDKINGKIQRAEEAKVHTMLVIGPRDMQAGAVSVRVHGQGNLGAKPKAEVMAGVLHSIRERLP
;
A
#
# COMPACT_ATOMS: atom_id res chain seq x y z
N HIS A 1 26.38 18.03 -2.93
CA HIS A 1 26.98 17.59 -4.20
C HIS A 1 28.49 17.57 -4.00
N ASP A 2 29.24 16.92 -4.89
CA ASP A 2 30.71 17.00 -4.90
C ASP A 2 31.14 18.05 -5.93
N PRO A 3 31.74 19.18 -5.50
CA PRO A 3 32.13 20.25 -6.41
C PRO A 3 33.09 19.80 -7.51
N SER A 4 33.90 18.77 -7.25
CA SER A 4 34.86 18.23 -8.25
C SER A 4 34.17 17.53 -9.43
N LYS A 5 32.88 17.19 -9.28
CA LYS A 5 32.09 16.45 -10.29
C LYS A 5 31.10 17.33 -11.07
N LEU A 6 31.18 18.66 -10.90
CA LEU A 6 30.41 19.62 -11.70
C LEU A 6 30.84 19.54 -13.18
N GLY A 7 29.85 19.57 -14.08
CA GLY A 7 30.06 19.39 -15.52
C GLY A 7 30.34 17.94 -15.95
N GLN A 8 30.43 16.99 -15.01
CA GLN A 8 30.60 15.56 -15.29
C GLN A 8 29.36 14.79 -14.85
N LYS A 9 29.19 14.59 -13.53
CA LYS A 9 28.02 13.92 -12.94
C LYS A 9 26.90 14.92 -12.65
N PHE A 10 27.24 16.15 -12.28
CA PHE A 10 26.29 17.17 -11.87
C PHE A 10 26.27 18.33 -12.85
N VAL A 11 25.12 18.96 -13.02
CA VAL A 11 25.00 20.21 -13.81
C VAL A 11 25.93 21.29 -13.24
N ASN A 12 26.61 22.04 -14.11
CA ASN A 12 27.65 22.99 -13.73
C ASN A 12 27.06 24.33 -13.25
N GLU A 13 26.38 24.30 -12.10
CA GLU A 13 25.66 25.43 -11.51
C GLU A 13 25.94 25.52 -10.00
N PRO A 14 27.18 25.81 -9.58
CA PRO A 14 27.61 25.69 -8.19
C PRO A 14 26.78 26.55 -7.21
N ALA A 15 26.35 27.73 -7.64
CA ALA A 15 25.56 28.63 -6.81
C ALA A 15 24.15 28.07 -6.53
N LEU A 16 23.47 27.55 -7.55
CA LEU A 16 22.13 26.96 -7.41
C LEU A 16 22.17 25.66 -6.62
N TRP A 17 23.23 24.85 -6.80
CA TRP A 17 23.47 23.67 -5.97
C TRP A 17 23.50 24.02 -4.49
N LYS A 18 24.36 24.97 -4.09
CA LYS A 18 24.47 25.39 -2.69
C LYS A 18 23.14 25.93 -2.15
N GLN A 19 22.49 26.80 -2.92
CA GLN A 19 21.21 27.39 -2.53
C GLN A 19 20.13 26.32 -2.30
N THR A 20 19.97 25.38 -3.23
CA THR A 20 18.92 24.36 -3.14
C THR A 20 19.23 23.28 -2.10
N GLU A 21 20.51 22.97 -1.86
CA GLU A 21 20.93 22.11 -0.75
C GLU A 21 20.62 22.74 0.61
N ASP A 22 20.88 24.04 0.76
CA ASP A 22 20.54 24.79 1.98
C ASP A 22 19.02 24.84 2.20
N MET A 23 18.23 25.02 1.13
CA MET A 23 16.76 24.95 1.19
C MET A 23 16.27 23.58 1.66
N VAL A 24 16.75 22.49 1.05
CA VAL A 24 16.37 21.12 1.43
C VAL A 24 16.73 20.84 2.89
N ARG A 25 17.93 21.24 3.31
CA ARG A 25 18.39 21.09 4.70
C ARG A 25 17.49 21.86 5.68
N GLN A 26 17.14 23.10 5.33
CA GLN A 26 16.28 23.92 6.18
C GLN A 26 14.89 23.31 6.34
N VAL A 27 14.29 22.79 5.26
CA VAL A 27 12.99 22.09 5.31
C VAL A 27 13.03 20.90 6.26
N LEU A 28 14.10 20.08 6.23
CA LEU A 28 14.23 18.93 7.13
C LEU A 28 14.38 19.36 8.59
N LYS A 29 15.15 20.43 8.87
CA LYS A 29 15.30 21.02 10.20
C LYS A 29 13.98 21.57 10.74
N ASP A 30 13.28 22.38 9.95
CA ASP A 30 12.00 23.00 10.33
C ASP A 30 10.92 21.94 10.56
N SER A 31 10.93 20.88 9.76
CA SER A 31 10.03 19.74 9.89
C SER A 31 10.41 18.78 11.03
N ARG A 32 11.56 18.99 11.68
CA ARG A 32 12.10 18.12 12.75
C ARG A 32 12.22 16.65 12.33
N ILE A 33 12.52 16.41 11.05
CA ILE A 33 12.75 15.06 10.53
C ILE A 33 14.22 14.72 10.76
N ASN A 34 14.50 13.54 11.32
CA ASN A 34 15.87 13.04 11.41
C ASN A 34 16.39 12.66 10.02
N TYR A 35 17.60 13.09 9.69
CA TYR A 35 18.20 12.82 8.39
C TYR A 35 19.72 12.66 8.50
N VAL A 36 20.29 12.02 7.48
CA VAL A 36 21.74 11.91 7.28
C VAL A 36 22.05 12.51 5.91
N GLU A 37 23.04 13.39 5.84
CA GLU A 37 23.55 13.90 4.56
C GLU A 37 24.54 12.90 3.98
N VAL A 38 24.21 12.35 2.81
CA VAL A 38 25.09 11.43 2.10
C VAL A 38 25.68 12.15 0.88
N PRO A 39 27.00 12.40 0.84
CA PRO A 39 27.64 13.01 -0.31
C PRO A 39 27.42 12.18 -1.57
N ASN A 40 27.38 12.85 -2.72
CA ASN A 40 27.34 12.22 -4.05
C ASN A 40 26.10 11.38 -4.41
N GLU A 41 25.09 11.29 -3.55
CA GLU A 41 23.86 10.54 -3.83
C GLU A 41 22.79 11.33 -4.59
N ALA A 42 22.92 12.67 -4.68
CA ALA A 42 21.97 13.54 -5.39
C ALA A 42 21.71 13.12 -6.86
N ALA A 43 20.57 13.54 -7.40
CA ALA A 43 20.33 13.45 -8.85
C ALA A 43 21.31 14.36 -9.59
N PHE A 44 21.48 14.18 -10.90
CA PHE A 44 22.43 15.02 -11.66
C PHE A 44 22.01 16.50 -11.75
N TYR A 45 20.72 16.78 -11.59
CA TYR A 45 20.08 18.09 -11.79
C TYR A 45 19.75 18.86 -10.50
N GLY A 46 20.00 18.28 -9.33
CA GLY A 46 19.79 18.94 -8.05
C GLY A 46 19.67 17.99 -6.85
N PRO A 47 19.54 18.54 -5.63
CA PRO A 47 19.49 17.76 -4.40
C PRO A 47 18.17 17.01 -4.24
N LYS A 48 18.19 15.96 -3.41
CA LYS A 48 16.99 15.17 -3.10
C LYS A 48 16.93 14.75 -1.63
N ILE A 49 15.70 14.55 -1.19
CA ILE A 49 15.35 13.90 0.07
C ILE A 49 14.88 12.50 -0.29
N ASP A 50 15.62 11.48 0.16
CA ASP A 50 15.24 10.09 -0.02
C ASP A 50 14.79 9.49 1.32
N VAL A 51 13.65 8.79 1.30
CA VAL A 51 13.16 7.99 2.42
C VAL A 51 13.69 6.58 2.23
N GLN A 52 14.67 6.23 3.06
CA GLN A 52 15.27 4.89 3.06
C GLN A 52 14.45 3.96 3.96
N VAL A 53 14.33 2.71 3.50
CA VAL A 53 13.75 1.61 4.27
C VAL A 53 14.66 0.39 4.15
N TRP A 54 14.53 -0.53 5.10
CA TRP A 54 15.26 -1.79 5.11
C TRP A 54 14.31 -2.93 4.75
N SER A 55 14.76 -3.81 3.85
CA SER A 55 14.09 -5.09 3.62
C SER A 55 14.27 -6.02 4.82
N VAL A 56 13.49 -7.10 4.85
CA VAL A 56 13.59 -8.14 5.89
C VAL A 56 14.94 -8.87 5.93
N ILE A 57 15.72 -8.81 4.84
CA ILE A 57 17.09 -9.35 4.76
C ILE A 57 18.16 -8.30 5.07
N GLY A 58 17.77 -7.10 5.53
CA GLY A 58 18.69 -6.02 5.91
C GLY A 58 19.22 -5.18 4.75
N ARG A 59 18.67 -5.31 3.54
CA ARG A 59 19.08 -4.49 2.40
C ARG A 59 18.38 -3.13 2.45
N GLU A 60 19.16 -2.06 2.44
CA GLU A 60 18.65 -0.69 2.36
C GLU A 60 18.25 -0.34 0.91
N PHE A 61 17.13 0.36 0.77
CA PHE A 61 16.71 0.94 -0.51
C PHE A 61 15.80 2.16 -0.31
N THR A 62 15.76 3.01 -1.33
CA THR A 62 14.87 4.17 -1.35
C THR A 62 13.45 3.78 -1.72
N LEU A 63 12.52 4.08 -0.82
CA LEU A 63 11.08 3.88 -1.02
C LEU A 63 10.45 5.12 -1.67
N ALA A 64 10.73 6.30 -1.12
CA ALA A 64 10.15 7.55 -1.59
C ALA A 64 11.23 8.63 -1.77
N THR A 65 10.94 9.61 -2.63
CA THR A 65 11.89 10.69 -2.91
C THR A 65 11.18 12.01 -3.23
N ASN A 66 11.79 13.12 -2.83
CA ASN A 66 11.49 14.48 -3.29
C ASN A 66 12.78 15.12 -3.79
N GLN A 67 12.84 15.53 -5.04
CA GLN A 67 14.05 16.03 -5.69
C GLN A 67 13.81 17.44 -6.21
N VAL A 68 14.69 18.36 -5.86
CA VAL A 68 14.62 19.75 -6.30
C VAL A 68 15.44 19.87 -7.58
N ASP A 69 14.77 20.12 -8.69
CA ASP A 69 15.36 20.27 -10.01
C ASP A 69 15.34 21.74 -10.43
N PHE A 70 16.54 22.30 -10.54
CA PHE A 70 16.77 23.67 -11.00
C PHE A 70 17.32 23.72 -12.44
N SER A 71 17.51 22.57 -13.09
CA SER A 71 18.14 22.47 -14.41
C SER A 71 17.11 22.28 -15.51
N GLN A 72 16.25 21.26 -15.41
CA GLN A 72 15.36 20.90 -16.52
C GLN A 72 14.37 22.01 -16.88
N PRO A 73 13.76 22.75 -15.93
CA PRO A 73 12.89 23.86 -16.28
C PRO A 73 13.55 24.86 -17.24
N ARG A 74 14.83 25.18 -17.03
CA ARG A 74 15.57 26.06 -17.94
C ARG A 74 15.81 25.41 -19.30
N ASN A 75 16.20 24.14 -19.34
CA ASN A 75 16.46 23.40 -20.58
C ASN A 75 15.20 23.31 -21.48
N PHE A 76 14.02 23.28 -20.87
CA PHE A 76 12.74 23.30 -21.58
C PHE A 76 12.19 24.71 -21.85
N GLY A 77 12.92 25.76 -21.47
CA GLY A 77 12.47 27.15 -21.65
C GLY A 77 11.23 27.51 -20.81
N LEU A 78 11.01 26.81 -19.69
CA LEU A 78 9.87 27.08 -18.81
C LEU A 78 10.04 28.43 -18.12
N THR A 79 8.99 29.23 -18.16
CA THR A 79 8.94 30.56 -17.52
C THR A 79 7.58 30.78 -16.87
N TYR A 80 7.56 31.62 -15.85
CA TYR A 80 6.34 32.19 -15.27
C TYR A 80 6.54 33.67 -15.00
N ARG A 81 5.44 34.43 -14.94
CA ARG A 81 5.44 35.86 -14.62
C ARG A 81 5.45 36.04 -13.10
N ASP A 82 6.51 36.66 -12.57
CA ASP A 82 6.61 36.95 -11.13
C ASP A 82 5.94 38.28 -10.75
N ARG A 83 5.83 38.57 -9.46
CA ARG A 83 5.16 39.75 -8.88
C ARG A 83 5.72 41.09 -9.37
N ASP A 84 6.98 41.11 -9.77
CA ASP A 84 7.66 42.26 -10.37
C ASP A 84 7.41 42.39 -11.89
N ASN A 85 6.50 41.58 -12.43
CA ASN A 85 6.15 41.49 -13.84
C ASN A 85 7.33 41.07 -14.75
N THR A 86 8.36 40.41 -14.19
CA THR A 86 9.47 39.81 -14.94
C THR A 86 9.25 38.31 -15.16
N ASP A 87 9.84 37.77 -16.22
CA ASP A 87 9.80 36.34 -16.48
C ASP A 87 10.91 35.64 -15.68
N LYS A 88 10.53 34.62 -14.90
CA LYS A 88 11.45 33.81 -14.10
C LYS A 88 11.30 32.34 -14.44
N THR A 89 12.40 31.59 -14.31
CA THR A 89 12.37 30.13 -14.46
C THR A 89 11.91 29.50 -13.14
N PRO A 90 10.90 28.59 -13.16
CA PRO A 90 10.47 27.89 -11.96
C PRO A 90 11.48 26.81 -11.55
N LEU A 91 11.48 26.46 -10.27
CA LEU A 91 12.03 25.19 -9.79
C LEU A 91 11.00 24.08 -9.99
N CYS A 92 11.46 22.88 -10.33
CA CYS A 92 10.61 21.69 -10.41
C CYS A 92 10.86 20.78 -9.20
N ILE A 93 9.80 20.23 -8.61
CA ILE A 93 9.92 19.20 -7.58
C ILE A 93 9.47 17.87 -8.17
N HIS A 94 10.42 16.96 -8.33
CA HIS A 94 10.14 15.58 -8.73
C HIS A 94 9.81 14.78 -7.48
N ARG A 95 8.69 14.06 -7.46
CA ARG A 95 8.28 13.26 -6.31
C ARG A 95 7.82 11.86 -6.72
N ALA A 96 8.21 10.87 -5.94
CA ALA A 96 7.68 9.52 -6.04
C ALA A 96 7.35 9.02 -4.62
N PRO A 97 6.13 9.26 -4.11
CA PRO A 97 5.79 8.93 -2.71
C PRO A 97 5.73 7.42 -2.43
N LEU A 98 5.46 6.61 -3.46
CA LEU A 98 5.43 5.14 -3.37
C LEU A 98 6.61 4.50 -4.11
N GLY A 99 7.53 5.29 -4.66
CA GLY A 99 8.58 4.77 -5.54
C GLY A 99 7.97 4.08 -6.77
N THR A 100 8.45 2.88 -7.08
CA THR A 100 7.84 2.03 -8.11
C THR A 100 6.84 1.05 -7.50
N HIS A 101 5.82 0.66 -8.27
CA HIS A 101 4.81 -0.28 -7.81
C HIS A 101 5.44 -1.63 -7.40
N GLU A 102 6.41 -2.13 -8.16
CA GLU A 102 7.09 -3.40 -7.89
C GLU A 102 7.82 -3.37 -6.55
N ARG A 103 8.55 -2.29 -6.26
CA ARG A 103 9.29 -2.14 -5.01
C ARG A 103 8.34 -1.94 -3.82
N PHE A 104 7.29 -1.14 -4.01
CA PHE A 104 6.28 -0.93 -2.98
C PHE A 104 5.57 -2.23 -2.64
N ILE A 105 5.10 -2.98 -3.64
CA ILE A 105 4.46 -4.28 -3.43
C ILE A 105 5.42 -5.27 -2.78
N GLY A 106 6.69 -5.34 -3.24
CA GLY A 106 7.72 -6.17 -2.61
C GLY A 106 7.90 -5.84 -1.12
N PHE A 107 8.00 -4.54 -0.79
CA PHE A 107 8.05 -4.08 0.60
C PHE A 107 6.80 -4.48 1.40
N LEU A 108 5.60 -4.34 0.84
CA LEU A 108 4.37 -4.73 1.53
C LEU A 108 4.29 -6.25 1.76
N ILE A 109 4.72 -7.07 0.81
CA ILE A 109 4.80 -8.53 0.96
C ILE A 109 5.71 -8.88 2.14
N GLU A 110 6.88 -8.26 2.20
CA GLU A 110 7.83 -8.46 3.29
C GLU A 110 7.27 -7.97 4.64
N HIS A 111 6.70 -6.76 4.67
CA HIS A 111 6.16 -6.14 5.87
C HIS A 111 5.01 -6.95 6.50
N TYR A 112 4.10 -7.47 5.66
CA TYR A 112 2.95 -8.26 6.12
C TYR A 112 3.21 -9.78 6.14
N ALA A 113 4.39 -10.23 5.72
CA ALA A 113 4.68 -11.64 5.45
C ALA A 113 3.58 -12.31 4.58
N GLY A 114 3.04 -11.57 3.61
CA GLY A 114 1.93 -11.96 2.75
C GLY A 114 0.53 -11.96 3.41
N ASN A 115 0.40 -11.71 4.72
CA ASN A 115 -0.89 -11.58 5.41
C ASN A 115 -1.40 -10.13 5.36
N PHE A 116 -1.81 -9.69 4.17
CA PHE A 116 -2.23 -8.32 3.93
C PHE A 116 -3.46 -7.91 4.77
N PRO A 117 -3.59 -6.63 5.14
CA PRO A 117 -4.82 -6.13 5.74
C PRO A 117 -6.00 -6.30 4.78
N LEU A 118 -7.22 -6.41 5.31
CA LEU A 118 -8.43 -6.76 4.54
C LEU A 118 -8.58 -5.97 3.24
N TRP A 119 -8.31 -4.66 3.25
CA TRP A 119 -8.48 -3.81 2.07
C TRP A 119 -7.47 -4.10 0.95
N LEU A 120 -6.28 -4.62 1.29
CA LEU A 120 -5.23 -5.03 0.34
C LEU A 120 -5.26 -6.52 -0.01
N ALA A 121 -5.87 -7.37 0.81
CA ALA A 121 -5.87 -8.82 0.61
C ALA A 121 -6.38 -9.21 -0.79
N PRO A 122 -5.64 -10.04 -1.57
CA PRO A 122 -6.09 -10.51 -2.87
C PRO A 122 -7.45 -11.22 -2.78
N GLU A 123 -7.61 -12.04 -1.75
CA GLU A 123 -8.87 -12.65 -1.36
C GLU A 123 -9.29 -12.13 0.02
N GLN A 124 -10.34 -11.30 0.03
CA GLN A 124 -10.77 -10.59 1.23
C GLN A 124 -11.67 -11.49 2.09
N VAL A 125 -12.56 -12.24 1.45
CA VAL A 125 -13.52 -13.10 2.12
C VAL A 125 -13.66 -14.43 1.39
N ARG A 126 -13.50 -15.56 2.09
CA ARG A 126 -13.90 -16.88 1.58
C ARG A 126 -15.10 -17.41 2.34
N VAL A 127 -16.17 -17.76 1.63
CA VAL A 127 -17.35 -18.38 2.21
C VAL A 127 -17.24 -19.90 2.12
N LEU A 128 -17.34 -20.59 3.26
CA LEU A 128 -17.14 -22.03 3.39
C LEU A 128 -18.42 -22.69 3.91
N THR A 129 -18.87 -23.77 3.27
CA THR A 129 -20.01 -24.55 3.78
C THR A 129 -19.57 -25.81 4.53
N ILE A 130 -20.28 -26.13 5.62
CA ILE A 130 -20.17 -27.40 6.33
C ILE A 130 -21.15 -28.40 5.69
N GLY A 131 -20.71 -29.06 4.63
CA GLY A 131 -21.54 -29.91 3.76
C GLY A 131 -21.90 -29.23 2.45
N ASP A 132 -22.64 -29.94 1.63
CA ASP A 132 -22.93 -29.65 0.22
C ASP A 132 -24.44 -29.68 -0.11
N ASP A 133 -25.30 -29.68 0.91
CA ASP A 133 -26.75 -29.57 0.74
C ASP A 133 -27.13 -28.33 -0.09
N ASP A 134 -28.02 -28.51 -1.06
CA ASP A 134 -28.36 -27.48 -2.04
C ASP A 134 -28.89 -26.19 -1.38
N ALA A 135 -29.68 -26.28 -0.31
CA ALA A 135 -30.20 -25.09 0.37
C ALA A 135 -29.07 -24.31 1.05
N LEU A 136 -28.14 -25.02 1.71
CA LEU A 136 -26.97 -24.43 2.34
C LEU A 136 -26.03 -23.77 1.31
N VAL A 137 -25.77 -24.47 0.20
CA VAL A 137 -24.91 -23.97 -0.88
C VAL A 137 -25.52 -22.74 -1.54
N ASN A 138 -26.83 -22.75 -1.80
CA ASN A 138 -27.52 -21.59 -2.38
C ASN A 138 -27.51 -20.38 -1.43
N TYR A 139 -27.70 -20.60 -0.13
CA TYR A 139 -27.56 -19.55 0.87
C TYR A 139 -26.14 -18.96 0.89
N ALA A 140 -25.10 -19.81 0.88
CA ALA A 140 -23.72 -19.35 0.85
C ALA A 140 -23.35 -18.60 -0.44
N LYS A 141 -23.84 -19.06 -1.60
CA LYS A 141 -23.70 -18.34 -2.88
C LYS A 141 -24.36 -16.96 -2.86
N SER A 142 -25.51 -16.82 -2.18
CA SER A 142 -26.17 -15.53 -2.03
C SER A 142 -25.29 -14.52 -1.27
N ILE A 143 -24.57 -14.97 -0.24
CA ILE A 143 -23.64 -14.14 0.54
C ILE A 143 -22.45 -13.71 -0.31
N VAL A 144 -21.86 -14.63 -1.08
CA VAL A 144 -20.78 -14.28 -2.03
C VAL A 144 -21.26 -13.24 -3.04
N THR A 145 -22.48 -13.41 -3.56
CA THR A 145 -23.09 -12.48 -4.52
C THR A 145 -23.31 -11.10 -3.91
N GLU A 146 -23.85 -11.05 -2.68
CA GLU A 146 -24.08 -9.81 -1.95
C GLU A 146 -22.77 -9.07 -1.64
N LEU A 147 -21.72 -9.79 -1.20
CA LEU A 147 -20.38 -9.22 -0.99
C LEU A 147 -19.78 -8.67 -2.30
N ARG A 148 -19.86 -9.43 -3.40
CA ARG A 148 -19.36 -9.01 -4.71
C ARG A 148 -20.13 -7.81 -5.27
N ALA A 149 -21.42 -7.68 -5.01
CA ALA A 149 -22.21 -6.51 -5.38
C ALA A 149 -21.68 -5.22 -4.72
N HIS A 150 -20.99 -5.35 -3.58
CA HIS A 150 -20.28 -4.27 -2.92
C HIS A 150 -18.77 -4.22 -3.25
N MET A 151 -18.34 -4.84 -4.34
CA MET A 151 -16.94 -4.89 -4.81
C MET A 151 -15.96 -5.56 -3.84
N VAL A 152 -16.45 -6.37 -2.89
CA VAL A 152 -15.59 -7.21 -2.06
C VAL A 152 -15.07 -8.37 -2.90
N ARG A 153 -13.75 -8.61 -2.86
CA ARG A 153 -13.10 -9.76 -3.50
C ARG A 153 -13.39 -11.02 -2.67
N ALA A 154 -14.57 -11.58 -2.89
CA ALA A 154 -15.07 -12.75 -2.20
C ALA A 154 -15.11 -14.00 -3.11
N GLU A 155 -14.78 -15.16 -2.55
CA GLU A 155 -14.92 -16.47 -3.20
C GLU A 155 -15.70 -17.45 -2.31
N GLY A 156 -16.09 -18.60 -2.87
CA GLY A 156 -16.80 -19.65 -2.15
C GLY A 156 -16.15 -21.02 -2.36
N ASP A 157 -16.01 -21.81 -1.28
CA ASP A 157 -15.66 -23.24 -1.33
C ASP A 157 -16.84 -24.07 -0.79
N PHE A 158 -17.62 -24.58 -1.73
CA PHE A 158 -18.83 -25.36 -1.51
C PHE A 158 -18.63 -26.86 -1.75
N GLY A 159 -17.38 -27.33 -1.82
CA GLY A 159 -17.08 -28.74 -2.08
C GLY A 159 -17.53 -29.68 -0.96
N THR A 160 -17.44 -30.98 -1.20
CA THR A 160 -17.78 -32.03 -0.22
C THR A 160 -16.69 -32.30 0.82
N ASP A 161 -15.54 -31.63 0.70
CA ASP A 161 -14.42 -31.77 1.62
C ASP A 161 -14.81 -31.43 3.08
N LYS A 162 -14.15 -32.11 4.02
CA LYS A 162 -14.28 -31.80 5.45
C LYS A 162 -13.91 -30.33 5.71
N ILE A 163 -14.70 -29.65 6.54
CA ILE A 163 -14.53 -28.22 6.81
C ILE A 163 -13.11 -27.84 7.28
N ASN A 164 -12.47 -28.68 8.10
CA ASN A 164 -11.10 -28.42 8.55
C ASN A 164 -10.09 -28.39 7.39
N GLY A 165 -10.29 -29.22 6.36
CA GLY A 165 -9.45 -29.20 5.15
C GLY A 165 -9.67 -27.93 4.34
N LYS A 166 -10.93 -27.48 4.21
CA LYS A 166 -11.25 -26.19 3.56
C LYS A 166 -10.61 -25.01 4.30
N ILE A 167 -10.73 -24.99 5.62
CA ILE A 167 -10.12 -23.96 6.49
C ILE A 167 -8.60 -23.98 6.32
N GLN A 168 -7.97 -25.15 6.38
CA GLN A 168 -6.51 -25.26 6.23
C GLN A 168 -6.03 -24.67 4.90
N ARG A 169 -6.68 -24.99 3.77
CA ARG A 169 -6.33 -24.40 2.46
C ARG A 169 -6.51 -22.89 2.43
N ALA A 170 -7.56 -22.38 3.07
CA ALA A 170 -7.80 -20.94 3.17
C ALA A 170 -6.75 -20.23 4.04
N GLU A 171 -6.30 -20.88 5.13
CA GLU A 171 -5.20 -20.38 5.97
C GLU A 171 -3.87 -20.38 5.19
N GLU A 172 -3.56 -21.46 4.47
CA GLU A 172 -2.36 -21.56 3.62
C GLU A 172 -2.32 -20.49 2.52
N ALA A 173 -3.48 -20.19 1.93
CA ALA A 173 -3.65 -19.12 0.95
C ALA A 173 -3.69 -17.71 1.56
N LYS A 174 -3.65 -17.59 2.90
CA LYS A 174 -3.75 -16.33 3.66
C LYS A 174 -4.98 -15.51 3.30
N VAL A 175 -6.13 -16.19 3.11
CA VAL A 175 -7.42 -15.52 2.98
C VAL A 175 -7.67 -14.72 4.25
N HIS A 176 -7.90 -13.41 4.13
CA HIS A 176 -8.02 -12.56 5.31
C HIS A 176 -9.17 -12.99 6.23
N THR A 177 -10.37 -13.14 5.68
CA THR A 177 -11.58 -13.51 6.44
C THR A 177 -12.23 -14.75 5.83
N MET A 178 -12.62 -15.70 6.68
CA MET A 178 -13.41 -16.87 6.31
C MET A 178 -14.78 -16.77 6.99
N LEU A 179 -15.85 -16.98 6.22
CA LEU A 179 -17.21 -17.07 6.71
C LEU A 179 -17.66 -18.52 6.60
N VAL A 180 -17.66 -19.24 7.72
CA VAL A 180 -18.08 -20.64 7.79
C VAL A 180 -19.58 -20.69 8.05
N ILE A 181 -20.28 -21.49 7.27
CA ILE A 181 -21.74 -21.60 7.32
C ILE A 181 -22.12 -23.07 7.44
N GLY A 182 -22.71 -23.44 8.56
CA GLY A 182 -23.42 -24.70 8.73
C GLY A 182 -24.95 -24.51 8.72
N PRO A 183 -25.71 -25.62 8.82
CA PRO A 183 -27.17 -25.58 8.88
C PRO A 183 -27.73 -24.69 10.00
N ARG A 184 -27.05 -24.65 11.16
CA ARG A 184 -27.44 -23.80 12.30
C ARG A 184 -27.24 -22.32 12.02
N ASP A 185 -26.12 -21.95 11.39
CA ASP A 185 -25.83 -20.56 11.03
C ASP A 185 -26.86 -20.05 10.01
N MET A 186 -27.18 -20.87 9.01
CA MET A 186 -28.21 -20.56 8.00
C MET A 186 -29.58 -20.32 8.64
N GLN A 187 -30.03 -21.20 9.54
CA GLN A 187 -31.31 -21.06 10.25
C GLN A 187 -31.35 -19.81 11.14
N ALA A 188 -30.22 -19.42 11.72
CA ALA A 188 -30.10 -18.26 12.59
C ALA A 188 -29.86 -16.93 11.85
N GLY A 189 -29.68 -16.95 10.52
CA GLY A 189 -29.25 -15.75 9.77
C GLY A 189 -27.87 -15.24 10.19
N ALA A 190 -27.01 -16.15 10.63
CA ALA A 190 -25.67 -15.88 11.14
C ALA A 190 -24.59 -16.44 10.20
N VAL A 191 -23.34 -16.06 10.46
CA VAL A 191 -22.14 -16.66 9.88
C VAL A 191 -21.07 -16.80 10.95
N SER A 192 -20.36 -17.92 10.96
CA SER A 192 -19.22 -18.14 11.85
C SER A 192 -17.97 -17.48 11.25
N VAL A 193 -17.45 -16.45 11.90
CA VAL A 193 -16.35 -15.63 11.39
C VAL A 193 -15.02 -16.19 11.88
N ARG A 194 -14.08 -16.33 10.95
CA ARG A 194 -12.68 -16.64 11.25
C ARG A 194 -11.78 -15.65 10.51
N VAL A 195 -10.73 -15.16 11.16
CA VAL A 195 -9.76 -14.23 10.56
C VAL A 195 -8.39 -14.87 10.60
N HIS A 196 -7.68 -14.85 9.46
CA HIS A 196 -6.33 -15.44 9.38
C HIS A 196 -5.41 -14.78 10.43
N GLY A 197 -4.68 -15.62 11.16
CA GLY A 197 -3.82 -15.20 12.28
C GLY A 197 -4.54 -14.91 13.61
N GLN A 198 -5.87 -14.72 13.62
CA GLN A 198 -6.65 -14.55 14.87
C GLN A 198 -7.48 -15.79 15.23
N GLY A 199 -7.83 -16.62 14.24
CA GLY A 199 -8.63 -17.82 14.44
C GLY A 199 -10.13 -17.55 14.49
N ASN A 200 -10.87 -18.43 15.17
CA ASN A 200 -12.33 -18.42 15.18
C ASN A 200 -12.87 -17.35 16.15
N LEU A 201 -13.67 -16.43 15.61
CA LEU A 201 -14.30 -15.33 16.36
C LEU A 201 -15.78 -15.62 16.68
N GLY A 202 -16.28 -16.81 16.31
CA GLY A 202 -17.63 -17.27 16.61
C GLY A 202 -18.69 -16.82 15.61
N ALA A 203 -19.93 -17.24 15.87
CA ALA A 203 -21.10 -16.90 15.07
C ALA A 203 -21.55 -15.46 15.35
N LYS A 204 -21.77 -14.69 14.29
CA LYS A 204 -22.29 -13.33 14.33
C LYS A 204 -23.43 -13.13 13.32
N PRO A 205 -24.36 -12.19 13.56
CA PRO A 205 -25.40 -11.87 12.59
C PRO A 205 -24.80 -11.51 11.23
N LYS A 206 -25.33 -12.09 10.14
CA LYS A 206 -24.82 -11.86 8.78
C LYS A 206 -24.70 -10.38 8.45
N ALA A 207 -25.74 -9.61 8.75
CA ALA A 207 -25.80 -8.17 8.45
C ALA A 207 -24.70 -7.37 9.15
N GLU A 208 -24.38 -7.70 10.41
CA GLU A 208 -23.29 -7.05 11.17
C GLU A 208 -21.93 -7.36 10.53
N VAL A 209 -21.68 -8.62 10.19
CA VAL A 209 -20.41 -9.05 9.57
C VAL A 209 -20.21 -8.36 8.23
N MET A 210 -21.26 -8.27 7.41
CA MET A 210 -21.20 -7.59 6.12
C MET A 210 -20.91 -6.10 6.28
N ALA A 211 -21.64 -5.41 7.15
CA ALA A 211 -21.41 -3.99 7.44
C ALA A 211 -19.97 -3.76 7.95
N GLY A 212 -19.48 -4.64 8.83
CA GLY A 212 -18.12 -4.60 9.35
C GLY A 212 -17.06 -4.76 8.26
N VAL A 213 -17.20 -5.74 7.37
CA VAL A 213 -16.29 -5.95 6.23
C VAL A 213 -16.23 -4.71 5.35
N LEU A 214 -17.39 -4.15 4.99
CA LEU A 214 -17.45 -2.95 4.13
C LEU A 214 -16.84 -1.73 4.81
N HIS A 215 -17.12 -1.54 6.10
CA HIS A 215 -16.53 -0.45 6.88
C HIS A 215 -15.01 -0.57 6.95
N SER A 216 -14.49 -1.75 7.30
CA SER A 216 -13.05 -1.99 7.40
C SER A 216 -12.33 -1.78 6.06
N ILE A 217 -12.93 -2.18 4.94
CA ILE A 217 -12.38 -1.94 3.61
C ILE A 217 -12.37 -0.43 3.28
N ARG A 218 -13.48 0.26 3.55
CA ARG A 218 -13.64 1.68 3.26
C ARG A 218 -12.67 2.54 4.05
N GLU A 219 -12.54 2.29 5.34
CA GLU A 219 -11.68 3.05 6.26
C GLU A 219 -10.22 2.55 6.25
N ARG A 220 -9.92 1.51 5.46
CA ARG A 220 -8.59 0.90 5.34
C ARG A 220 -7.99 0.54 6.70
N LEU A 221 -8.82 -0.06 7.54
CA LEU A 221 -8.40 -0.47 8.89
C LEU A 221 -7.26 -1.51 8.79
N PRO A 222 -6.32 -1.49 9.74
CA PRO A 222 -5.18 -2.40 9.78
C PRO A 222 -5.59 -3.85 10.04
#